data_AF-A0A8I1D315-F1
#
_entry.id   AF-A0A8I1D315-F1
#
_cell.length_a   1.000
_cell.length_b   1.000
_cell.length_c   1.000
_cell.angle_alpha   90.00
_cell.angle_beta   90.00
_cell.angle_gamma   90.00
#
_symmetry.space_group_name_H-M   'P 1'
#
loop_
_entity.id
_entity.type
_entity.pdbx_description
1 polymer ?
#
loop_
_entity_poly.entity_id
_entity_poly.type
_entity_poly.pdbx_seq_one_letter_code
_entity_poly.pdbx_strand_id
1 'polypeptide(L)'
;MPLPLGSTRMEPAHWIDDLAWHRQVYKQSKFRWDGTEALLVATEFTGGRQDFRTVADLRELEVYRLTLSEYTTTCQRALGLALQEARNGLGTSDWEGIAALLDLSAVDCSTSSYFARWGDPRIAGQFSNPQVRRIRKMCAGFFFASPLLLAWELSQLWKLYRAAEELLEDTLVDLVVELQPHVHTSDLLHALHTTTAVGLSNRINSQRHERGPAGDPRRTPRQQFSPLSI
;
A
#
# COMPACT_ATOMS: atom_id res chain seq x y z
N MET A 1 -18.60 -21.45 9.80
CA MET A 1 -19.60 -21.04 10.81
C MET A 1 -20.26 -19.75 10.33
N PRO A 2 -21.60 -19.65 10.35
CA PRO A 2 -22.28 -18.39 10.06
C PRO A 2 -22.05 -17.42 11.23
N LEU A 3 -21.88 -16.14 10.93
CA LEU A 3 -21.78 -15.06 11.91
C LEU A 3 -23.11 -14.93 12.70
N PRO A 4 -23.09 -14.59 13.99
CA PRO A 4 -24.30 -14.51 14.81
C PRO A 4 -25.20 -13.34 14.39
N LEU A 5 -26.51 -13.59 14.46
CA LEU A 5 -27.60 -12.63 14.27
C LEU A 5 -27.46 -11.48 15.28
N GLY A 6 -27.17 -10.28 14.77
CA GLY A 6 -27.04 -9.07 15.59
C GLY A 6 -26.27 -7.89 14.96
N SER A 7 -25.60 -8.05 13.81
CA SER A 7 -25.16 -6.90 13.01
C SER A 7 -26.18 -6.68 11.89
N THR A 8 -27.16 -5.82 12.09
CA THR A 8 -27.86 -5.21 10.96
C THR A 8 -26.77 -4.60 10.08
N ARG A 9 -26.52 -5.18 8.89
CA ARG A 9 -25.77 -4.46 7.86
C ARG A 9 -26.53 -3.16 7.66
N MET A 10 -25.89 -2.05 8.06
CA MET A 10 -26.46 -0.72 7.91
C MET A 10 -26.82 -0.51 6.44
N GLU A 11 -27.98 0.12 6.20
CA GLU A 11 -28.40 0.47 4.85
C GLU A 11 -27.31 1.30 4.15
N PRO A 12 -27.04 1.08 2.85
CA PRO A 12 -26.00 1.80 2.12
C PRO A 12 -26.11 3.32 2.20
N ALA A 13 -27.34 3.83 2.39
CA ALA A 13 -27.63 5.25 2.57
C ALA A 13 -26.86 5.90 3.75
N HIS A 14 -26.44 5.13 4.76
CA HIS A 14 -25.74 5.65 5.94
C HIS A 14 -24.23 5.49 5.90
N TRP A 15 -23.67 4.74 4.93
CA TRP A 15 -22.24 4.41 4.94
C TRP A 15 -21.33 5.63 4.82
N ILE A 16 -21.78 6.68 4.14
CA ILE A 16 -21.03 7.93 3.99
C ILE A 16 -20.97 8.67 5.34
N ASP A 17 -22.11 8.81 6.02
CA ASP A 17 -22.20 9.44 7.33
C ASP A 17 -21.40 8.65 8.38
N ASP A 18 -21.45 7.32 8.32
CA ASP A 18 -20.67 6.43 9.19
C ASP A 18 -19.16 6.61 8.98
N LEU A 19 -18.72 6.70 7.72
CA LEU A 19 -17.32 6.98 7.40
C LEU A 19 -16.92 8.37 7.90
N ALA A 20 -17.76 9.38 7.70
CA ALA A 20 -17.50 10.74 8.15
C ALA A 20 -17.36 10.81 9.68
N TRP A 21 -18.30 10.20 10.40
CA TRP A 21 -18.24 10.07 11.85
C TRP A 21 -16.98 9.34 12.29
N HIS A 22 -16.65 8.21 11.64
CA HIS A 22 -15.44 7.45 11.94
C HIS A 22 -14.18 8.29 11.76
N ARG A 23 -14.06 8.99 10.61
CA ARG A 23 -12.94 9.90 10.32
C ARG A 23 -12.89 11.05 11.33
N GLN A 24 -14.02 11.53 11.85
CA GLN A 24 -14.01 12.53 12.91
C GLN A 24 -13.50 11.97 14.25
N VAL A 25 -14.08 10.85 14.71
CA VAL A 25 -13.81 10.26 16.03
C VAL A 25 -12.39 9.73 16.15
N TYR A 26 -11.90 9.05 15.12
CA TYR A 26 -10.55 8.49 15.10
C TYR A 26 -9.53 9.43 14.45
N LYS A 27 -9.89 10.71 14.30
CA LYS A 27 -9.02 11.76 13.74
C LYS A 27 -8.38 11.28 12.43
N GLN A 28 -9.24 10.85 11.51
CA GLN A 28 -9.02 10.25 10.20
C GLN A 28 -8.99 8.73 10.22
N SER A 29 -8.14 8.05 10.98
CA SER A 29 -8.02 6.58 10.90
C SER A 29 -7.64 5.94 12.23
N LYS A 30 -8.10 4.71 12.48
CA LYS A 30 -7.56 3.87 13.56
C LYS A 30 -6.17 3.33 13.22
N PHE A 31 -5.90 3.13 11.94
CA PHE A 31 -4.60 2.72 11.43
C PHE A 31 -3.79 3.93 10.94
N ARG A 32 -3.44 4.82 11.88
CA ARG A 32 -2.55 5.96 11.62
C ARG A 32 -1.10 5.50 11.61
N TRP A 33 -0.30 6.11 10.75
CA TRP A 33 1.13 5.89 10.66
C TRP A 33 1.86 7.17 10.22
N ASP A 34 3.13 7.27 10.55
CA ASP A 34 4.06 8.29 10.09
C ASP A 34 5.31 7.64 9.46
N GLY A 35 6.32 8.47 9.17
CA GLY A 35 7.53 7.99 8.49
C GLY A 35 8.31 6.95 9.29
N THR A 36 8.18 6.95 10.62
CA THR A 36 8.79 5.99 11.53
C THR A 36 8.16 4.62 11.34
N GLU A 37 6.83 4.51 11.28
CA GLU A 37 6.18 3.23 11.02
C GLU A 37 6.52 2.67 9.63
N ALA A 38 6.61 3.53 8.61
CA ALA A 38 7.02 3.11 7.27
C ALA A 38 8.46 2.56 7.28
N LEU A 39 9.38 3.22 7.99
CA LEU A 39 10.75 2.77 8.16
C LEU A 39 10.82 1.45 8.95
N LEU A 40 10.01 1.29 9.99
CA LEU A 40 9.94 0.06 10.77
C LEU A 40 9.48 -1.12 9.90
N VAL A 41 8.45 -0.92 9.06
CA VAL A 41 8.02 -1.94 8.10
C VAL A 41 9.14 -2.28 7.12
N ALA A 42 9.78 -1.28 6.51
CA ALA A 42 10.89 -1.53 5.59
C ALA A 42 12.03 -2.33 6.27
N THR A 43 12.36 -1.96 7.51
CA THR A 43 13.42 -2.59 8.32
C THR A 43 13.06 -4.02 8.74
N GLU A 44 11.79 -4.32 8.99
CA GLU A 44 11.34 -5.69 9.29
C GLU A 44 11.64 -6.63 8.11
N PHE A 45 11.42 -6.17 6.88
CA PHE A 45 11.69 -6.95 5.67
C PHE A 45 13.18 -7.15 5.41
N THR A 46 14.04 -6.21 5.83
CA THR A 46 15.50 -6.36 5.74
C THR A 46 16.10 -7.09 6.95
N GLY A 47 15.29 -7.59 7.87
CA GLY A 47 15.75 -8.26 9.08
C GLY A 47 16.55 -7.36 10.03
N GLY A 48 16.29 -6.05 10.01
CA GLY A 48 17.03 -5.07 10.81
C GLY A 48 18.23 -4.44 10.11
N ARG A 49 18.58 -4.91 8.90
CA ARG A 49 19.75 -4.41 8.18
C ARG A 49 19.48 -3.03 7.56
N GLN A 50 20.39 -2.09 7.80
CA GLN A 50 20.30 -0.71 7.31
C GLN A 50 21.46 -0.30 6.39
N ASP A 51 22.60 -0.98 6.48
CA ASP A 51 23.78 -0.71 5.67
C ASP A 51 23.95 -1.73 4.53
N PHE A 52 24.00 -1.22 3.31
CA PHE A 52 24.18 -1.97 2.08
C PHE A 52 25.27 -1.29 1.23
N ARG A 53 26.27 -2.04 0.76
CA ARG A 53 27.47 -1.45 0.12
C ARG A 53 28.01 -2.24 -1.07
N THR A 54 27.47 -3.42 -1.35
CA THR A 54 28.02 -4.34 -2.37
C THR A 54 26.97 -4.75 -3.39
N VAL A 55 27.41 -5.36 -4.50
CA VAL A 55 26.49 -5.94 -5.50
C VAL A 55 25.67 -7.09 -4.92
N ALA A 56 26.23 -7.85 -3.98
CA ALA A 56 25.49 -8.89 -3.26
C ALA A 56 24.36 -8.28 -2.42
N ASP A 57 24.66 -7.18 -1.72
CA ASP A 57 23.67 -6.42 -0.96
C ASP A 57 22.56 -5.84 -1.85
N LEU A 58 22.93 -5.38 -3.05
CA LEU A 58 21.96 -4.90 -4.05
C LEU A 58 20.99 -6.00 -4.46
N ARG A 59 21.49 -7.23 -4.66
CA ARG A 59 20.66 -8.38 -4.98
C ARG A 59 19.72 -8.74 -3.83
N GLU A 60 20.21 -8.70 -2.59
CA GLU A 60 19.37 -8.93 -1.40
C GLU A 60 18.28 -7.86 -1.28
N LEU A 61 18.62 -6.58 -1.47
CA LEU A 61 17.66 -5.47 -1.46
C LEU A 61 16.55 -5.65 -2.50
N GLU A 62 16.87 -6.07 -3.72
CA GLU A 62 15.83 -6.33 -4.74
C GLU A 62 14.90 -7.47 -4.31
N VAL A 63 15.43 -8.52 -3.68
CA VAL A 63 14.61 -9.62 -3.14
C VAL A 63 13.69 -9.12 -2.02
N TYR A 64 14.19 -8.31 -1.09
CA TYR A 64 13.38 -7.71 -0.03
C TYR A 64 12.30 -6.80 -0.59
N ARG A 65 12.65 -5.95 -1.56
CA ARG A 65 11.70 -5.06 -2.25
C ARG A 65 10.59 -5.83 -2.96
N LEU A 66 10.94 -6.90 -3.70
CA LEU A 66 9.96 -7.77 -4.36
C LEU A 66 9.03 -8.45 -3.35
N THR A 67 9.57 -8.98 -2.26
CA THR A 67 8.79 -9.62 -1.19
C THR A 67 7.81 -8.62 -0.55
N LEU A 68 8.27 -7.40 -0.26
CA LEU A 68 7.43 -6.33 0.24
C LEU A 68 6.35 -5.93 -0.78
N SER A 69 6.69 -5.85 -2.06
CA SER A 69 5.74 -5.55 -3.15
C SER A 69 4.61 -6.58 -3.26
N GLU A 70 4.91 -7.87 -3.08
CA GLU A 70 3.90 -8.94 -3.01
C GLU A 70 2.97 -8.75 -1.79
N TYR A 71 3.54 -8.35 -0.66
CA TYR A 71 2.79 -8.07 0.57
C TYR A 71 1.90 -6.83 0.42
N THR A 72 2.41 -5.75 -0.19
CA THR A 72 1.67 -4.53 -0.57
C THR A 72 0.52 -4.88 -1.52
N THR A 73 0.78 -5.72 -2.52
CA THR A 73 -0.23 -6.18 -3.49
C THR A 73 -1.36 -6.95 -2.79
N THR A 74 -1.04 -7.74 -1.78
CA THR A 74 -2.04 -8.45 -0.97
C THR A 74 -2.96 -7.47 -0.22
N CYS A 75 -2.40 -6.39 0.37
CA CYS A 75 -3.19 -5.31 0.97
C CYS A 75 -4.08 -4.64 -0.08
N GLN A 76 -3.53 -4.33 -1.27
CA GLN A 76 -4.26 -3.66 -2.34
C GLN A 76 -5.44 -4.50 -2.86
N ARG A 77 -5.28 -5.82 -3.00
CA ARG A 77 -6.38 -6.73 -3.36
C ARG A 77 -7.48 -6.74 -2.30
N ALA A 78 -7.11 -6.75 -1.01
CA ALA A 78 -8.08 -6.70 0.08
C ALA A 78 -8.87 -5.38 0.07
N LEU A 79 -8.19 -4.26 -0.18
CA LEU A 79 -8.83 -2.96 -0.43
C LEU A 79 -9.80 -3.04 -1.62
N GLY A 80 -9.36 -3.62 -2.74
CA GLY A 80 -10.18 -3.79 -3.94
C GLY A 80 -11.48 -4.56 -3.71
N LEU A 81 -11.47 -5.61 -2.88
CA LEU A 81 -12.70 -6.33 -2.50
C LEU A 81 -13.67 -5.42 -1.73
N ALA A 82 -13.18 -4.66 -0.74
CA ALA A 82 -14.01 -3.73 0.02
C ALA A 82 -14.57 -2.59 -0.86
N LEU A 83 -13.78 -2.10 -1.81
CA LEU A 83 -14.21 -1.10 -2.80
C LEU A 83 -15.32 -1.62 -3.71
N GLN A 84 -15.22 -2.87 -4.18
CA GLN A 84 -16.28 -3.49 -4.99
C GLN A 84 -17.59 -3.63 -4.20
N GLU A 85 -17.51 -4.07 -2.93
CA GLU A 85 -18.68 -4.16 -2.06
C GLU A 85 -19.31 -2.78 -1.80
N ALA A 86 -18.50 -1.77 -1.48
CA ALA A 86 -18.95 -0.41 -1.26
C ALA A 86 -19.65 0.17 -2.52
N ARG A 87 -19.00 0.01 -3.68
CA ARG A 87 -19.53 0.48 -4.97
C ARG A 87 -20.86 -0.17 -5.32
N ASN A 88 -20.95 -1.50 -5.16
CA ASN A 88 -22.19 -2.23 -5.45
C ASN A 88 -23.32 -1.82 -4.50
N GLY A 89 -23.04 -1.64 -3.21
CA GLY A 89 -24.05 -1.22 -2.23
C GLY A 89 -24.53 0.21 -2.44
N LEU A 90 -23.64 1.14 -2.81
CA LEU A 90 -23.99 2.53 -3.12
C LEU A 90 -24.66 2.69 -4.50
N GLY A 91 -24.73 1.63 -5.32
CA GLY A 91 -25.36 1.67 -6.64
C GLY A 91 -24.65 2.58 -7.65
N THR A 92 -23.37 2.90 -7.44
CA THR A 92 -22.60 3.78 -8.33
C THR A 92 -21.75 3.01 -9.32
N SER A 93 -21.65 3.51 -10.55
CA SER A 93 -20.74 3.00 -11.57
C SER A 93 -19.40 3.76 -11.63
N ASP A 94 -19.33 4.92 -10.99
CA ASP A 94 -18.18 5.82 -11.00
C ASP A 94 -17.34 5.71 -9.73
N TRP A 95 -16.03 5.80 -9.90
CA TRP A 95 -15.06 5.77 -8.80
C TRP A 95 -14.79 7.13 -8.19
N GLU A 96 -15.08 8.25 -8.86
CA GLU A 96 -14.66 9.57 -8.36
C GLU A 96 -15.21 9.89 -6.96
N GLY A 97 -16.51 9.68 -6.74
CA GLY A 97 -17.13 9.93 -5.44
C GLY A 97 -16.55 9.05 -4.32
N ILE A 98 -16.33 7.76 -4.59
CA ILE A 98 -15.73 6.84 -3.61
C ILE A 98 -14.26 7.21 -3.35
N ALA A 99 -13.52 7.57 -4.40
CA ALA A 99 -12.12 7.96 -4.32
C ALA A 99 -11.93 9.20 -3.43
N ALA A 100 -12.79 10.21 -3.61
CA ALA A 100 -12.79 11.42 -2.79
C ALA A 100 -13.04 11.11 -1.30
N LEU A 101 -13.98 10.21 -0.99
CA LEU A 101 -14.26 9.78 0.38
C LEU A 101 -13.09 9.03 1.03
N LEU A 102 -12.25 8.37 0.22
CA LEU A 102 -11.18 7.49 0.69
C LEU A 102 -9.77 8.10 0.60
N ASP A 103 -9.67 9.37 0.21
CA ASP A 103 -8.40 10.05 -0.11
C ASP A 103 -7.56 9.22 -1.09
N LEU A 104 -8.19 8.69 -2.12
CA LEU A 104 -7.59 7.89 -3.18
C LEU A 104 -7.81 8.58 -4.53
N SER A 105 -7.06 8.18 -5.55
CA SER A 105 -7.44 8.50 -6.93
C SER A 105 -8.49 7.52 -7.46
N ALA A 106 -9.28 7.94 -8.46
CA ALA A 106 -10.17 7.03 -9.18
C ALA A 106 -9.38 5.88 -9.83
N VAL A 107 -8.15 6.15 -10.26
CA VAL A 107 -7.23 5.13 -10.78
C VAL A 107 -6.88 4.11 -9.70
N ASP A 108 -6.50 4.53 -8.49
CA ASP A 108 -6.21 3.61 -7.38
C ASP A 108 -7.40 2.71 -7.07
N CYS A 109 -8.61 3.28 -7.05
CA CYS A 109 -9.83 2.52 -6.80
C CYS A 109 -10.09 1.49 -7.90
N SER A 110 -9.93 1.90 -9.16
CA SER A 110 -10.14 1.05 -10.33
C SER A 110 -9.12 -0.08 -10.41
N THR A 111 -7.83 0.21 -10.21
CA THR A 111 -6.72 -0.74 -10.25
C THR A 111 -6.81 -1.73 -9.10
N SER A 112 -7.06 -1.25 -7.87
CA SER A 112 -7.25 -2.13 -6.71
C SER A 112 -8.43 -3.08 -6.92
N SER A 113 -9.55 -2.55 -7.44
CA SER A 113 -10.72 -3.35 -7.79
C SER A 113 -10.43 -4.35 -8.91
N TYR A 114 -9.60 -4.00 -9.88
CA TYR A 114 -9.20 -4.92 -10.94
C TYR A 114 -8.34 -6.06 -10.38
N PHE A 115 -7.29 -5.75 -9.60
CA PHE A 115 -6.43 -6.77 -8.98
C PHE A 115 -7.18 -7.72 -8.06
N ALA A 116 -8.21 -7.25 -7.37
CA ALA A 116 -9.06 -8.10 -6.56
C ALA A 116 -9.78 -9.21 -7.36
N ARG A 117 -10.11 -8.97 -8.65
CA ARG A 117 -10.77 -9.98 -9.52
C ARG A 117 -9.82 -11.07 -10.00
N TRP A 118 -8.54 -10.74 -10.13
CA TRP A 118 -7.51 -11.61 -10.69
C TRP A 118 -6.68 -12.33 -9.62
N GLY A 119 -6.94 -12.10 -8.33
CA GLY A 119 -6.33 -12.89 -7.27
C GLY A 119 -6.89 -14.31 -7.28
N ASP A 120 -6.03 -15.33 -7.35
CA ASP A 120 -6.46 -16.73 -7.33
C ASP A 120 -7.00 -17.12 -5.94
N PRO A 121 -8.31 -17.38 -5.78
CA PRO A 121 -8.91 -17.72 -4.49
C PRO A 121 -8.41 -19.05 -3.91
N ARG A 122 -7.70 -19.87 -4.70
CA ARG A 122 -7.16 -21.18 -4.29
C ARG A 122 -5.79 -21.07 -3.63
N ILE A 123 -5.10 -19.95 -3.78
CA ILE A 123 -3.81 -19.73 -3.15
C ILE A 123 -4.09 -19.16 -1.75
N ALA A 124 -4.36 -20.06 -0.81
CA ALA A 124 -4.76 -19.75 0.57
C ALA A 124 -3.76 -18.83 1.34
N GLY A 125 -2.54 -18.66 0.83
CA GLY A 125 -1.52 -17.73 1.36
C GLY A 125 -1.59 -16.30 0.80
N GLN A 126 -2.07 -16.10 -0.44
CA GLN A 126 -2.07 -14.80 -1.15
C GLN A 126 -3.05 -13.76 -0.59
N PHE A 127 -3.91 -14.15 0.35
CA PHE A 127 -4.82 -13.27 1.08
C PHE A 127 -4.56 -13.27 2.59
N SER A 128 -3.52 -13.97 3.05
CA SER A 128 -3.34 -14.29 4.48
C SER A 128 -2.55 -13.25 5.27
N ASN A 129 -2.54 -11.99 4.83
CA ASN A 129 -1.90 -10.92 5.57
C ASN A 129 -2.55 -10.76 6.97
N PRO A 130 -1.81 -10.97 8.07
CA PRO A 130 -2.34 -10.86 9.43
C PRO A 130 -2.90 -9.47 9.75
N GLN A 131 -2.32 -8.40 9.19
CA GLN A 131 -2.82 -7.04 9.38
C GLN A 131 -4.14 -6.82 8.63
N VAL A 132 -4.30 -7.37 7.42
CA VAL A 132 -5.59 -7.37 6.71
C VAL A 132 -6.66 -8.09 7.53
N ARG A 133 -6.35 -9.26 8.11
CA ARG A 133 -7.26 -10.00 8.99
C ARG A 133 -7.61 -9.20 10.24
N ARG A 134 -6.63 -8.54 10.86
CA ARG A 134 -6.82 -7.68 12.03
C ARG A 134 -7.75 -6.52 11.73
N ILE A 135 -7.55 -5.81 10.62
CA ILE A 135 -8.40 -4.71 10.19
C ILE A 135 -9.82 -5.20 9.92
N ARG A 136 -9.98 -6.30 9.18
CA ARG A 136 -11.32 -6.89 8.93
C ARG A 136 -12.05 -7.22 10.23
N LYS A 137 -11.37 -7.87 11.19
CA LYS A 137 -11.96 -8.21 12.50
C LYS A 137 -12.32 -6.95 13.29
N MET A 138 -11.45 -5.95 13.29
CA MET A 138 -11.70 -4.65 13.94
C MET A 138 -12.93 -3.98 13.35
N CYS A 139 -13.01 -3.85 12.01
CA CYS A 139 -14.11 -3.19 11.33
C CYS A 139 -15.44 -3.93 11.53
N ALA A 140 -15.41 -5.27 11.50
CA ALA A 140 -16.58 -6.10 11.80
C ALA A 140 -17.08 -5.95 13.25
N GLY A 141 -16.23 -5.48 14.17
CA GLY A 141 -16.61 -5.21 15.56
C GLY A 141 -17.27 -3.85 15.78
N PHE A 142 -17.33 -2.98 14.76
CA PHE A 142 -18.05 -1.70 14.88
C PHE A 142 -19.56 -1.91 14.79
N PHE A 143 -20.31 -1.12 15.55
CA PHE A 143 -21.76 -1.11 15.51
C PHE A 143 -22.30 -0.70 14.12
N PHE A 144 -21.57 0.15 13.41
CA PHE A 144 -21.87 0.67 12.07
C PHE A 144 -20.88 0.11 11.01
N ALA A 145 -20.59 -1.19 11.08
CA ALA A 145 -19.67 -1.82 10.13
C ALA A 145 -20.17 -1.63 8.68
N SER A 146 -19.36 -0.99 7.84
CA SER A 146 -19.64 -0.78 6.42
C SER A 146 -18.44 -1.16 5.53
N PRO A 147 -18.67 -1.60 4.28
CA PRO A 147 -17.58 -1.84 3.33
C PRO A 147 -16.73 -0.60 3.07
N LEU A 148 -17.34 0.60 3.14
CA LEU A 148 -16.65 1.86 2.92
C LEU A 148 -15.67 2.17 4.06
N LEU A 149 -16.05 1.92 5.31
CA LEU A 149 -15.15 2.02 6.47
C LEU A 149 -14.01 1.00 6.37
N LEU A 150 -14.32 -0.23 5.98
CA LEU A 150 -13.29 -1.25 5.75
C LEU A 150 -12.32 -0.82 4.63
N ALA A 151 -12.82 -0.28 3.53
CA ALA A 151 -11.99 0.23 2.44
C ALA A 151 -11.09 1.38 2.92
N TRP A 152 -11.60 2.26 3.77
CA TRP A 152 -10.81 3.33 4.37
C TRP A 152 -9.64 2.81 5.21
N GLU A 153 -9.89 1.91 6.16
CA GLU A 153 -8.83 1.37 7.01
C GLU A 153 -7.82 0.53 6.21
N LEU A 154 -8.28 -0.24 5.22
CA LEU A 154 -7.40 -0.98 4.32
C LEU A 154 -6.58 -0.07 3.40
N SER A 155 -7.10 1.09 3.00
CA SER A 155 -6.33 2.04 2.19
C SER A 155 -5.18 2.63 2.99
N GLN A 156 -5.36 2.89 4.29
CA GLN A 156 -4.27 3.34 5.14
C GLN A 156 -3.20 2.28 5.32
N LEU A 157 -3.59 1.01 5.50
CA LEU A 157 -2.65 -0.11 5.55
C LEU A 157 -1.86 -0.23 4.24
N TRP A 158 -2.54 -0.19 3.10
CA TRP A 158 -1.90 -0.26 1.79
C TRP A 158 -0.92 0.90 1.57
N LYS A 159 -1.29 2.13 1.91
CA LYS A 159 -0.41 3.30 1.80
C LYS A 159 0.84 3.17 2.69
N LEU A 160 0.73 2.58 3.90
CA LEU A 160 1.89 2.31 4.74
C LEU A 160 2.89 1.36 4.06
N TYR A 161 2.41 0.21 3.56
CA TYR A 161 3.30 -0.75 2.89
C TYR A 161 3.88 -0.20 1.59
N ARG A 162 3.11 0.60 0.84
CA ARG A 162 3.61 1.32 -0.33
C ARG A 162 4.71 2.32 0.05
N ALA A 163 4.53 3.07 1.13
CA ALA A 163 5.55 3.99 1.63
C ALA A 163 6.83 3.25 2.06
N ALA A 164 6.70 2.07 2.67
CA ALA A 164 7.86 1.23 2.99
C ALA A 164 8.56 0.69 1.73
N GLU A 165 7.81 0.32 0.70
CA GLU A 165 8.35 -0.11 -0.60
C GLU A 165 9.13 1.03 -1.27
N GLU A 166 8.62 2.27 -1.20
CA GLU A 166 9.33 3.46 -1.67
C GLU A 166 10.65 3.69 -0.93
N LEU A 167 10.73 3.43 0.38
CA LEU A 167 11.98 3.53 1.14
C LEU A 167 13.02 2.49 0.71
N LEU A 168 12.59 1.25 0.43
CA LEU A 168 13.49 0.22 -0.10
C LEU A 168 13.94 0.57 -1.53
N GLU A 169 13.04 1.11 -2.35
CA GLU A 169 13.37 1.59 -3.70
C GLU A 169 14.37 2.75 -3.66
N ASP A 170 14.17 3.72 -2.75
CA ASP A 170 15.09 4.85 -2.54
C ASP A 170 16.50 4.32 -2.18
N THR A 171 16.58 3.37 -1.26
CA THR A 171 17.85 2.75 -0.81
C THR A 171 18.52 1.97 -1.94
N LEU A 172 17.73 1.20 -2.70
CA LEU A 172 18.21 0.40 -3.82
C LEU A 172 18.77 1.28 -4.93
N VAL A 173 18.05 2.33 -5.33
CA VAL A 173 18.51 3.26 -6.37
C VAL A 173 19.76 4.02 -5.94
N ASP A 174 19.85 4.44 -4.67
CA ASP A 174 21.05 5.08 -4.15
C ASP A 174 22.26 4.14 -4.20
N LEU A 175 22.11 2.88 -3.78
CA LEU A 175 23.18 1.90 -3.87
C LEU A 175 23.62 1.63 -5.31
N VAL A 176 22.69 1.58 -6.26
CA VAL A 176 23.02 1.47 -7.69
C VAL A 176 23.91 2.63 -8.13
N VAL A 177 23.51 3.86 -7.82
CA VAL A 177 24.24 5.07 -8.20
C VAL A 177 25.63 5.10 -7.56
N GLU A 178 25.78 4.64 -6.32
CA GLU A 178 27.06 4.56 -5.61
C GLU A 178 28.00 3.47 -6.18
N LEU A 179 27.44 2.33 -6.60
CA LEU A 179 28.21 1.22 -7.18
C LEU A 179 28.59 1.44 -8.64
N GLN A 180 27.80 2.21 -9.39
CA GLN A 180 27.96 2.42 -10.84
C GLN A 180 29.37 2.85 -11.28
N PRO A 181 30.12 3.72 -10.56
CA PRO A 181 31.49 4.07 -10.93
C PRO A 181 32.51 2.95 -10.73
N HIS A 182 32.18 1.93 -9.93
CA HIS A 182 33.14 0.94 -9.41
C HIS A 182 32.89 -0.48 -9.94
N VAL A 183 31.74 -0.73 -10.56
CA VAL A 183 31.25 -2.06 -10.95
C VAL A 183 30.78 -2.04 -12.41
N HIS A 184 30.91 -3.17 -13.11
CA HIS A 184 30.37 -3.28 -14.46
C HIS A 184 28.83 -3.20 -14.47
N THR A 185 28.28 -2.47 -15.43
CA THR A 185 26.81 -2.34 -15.60
C THR A 185 26.10 -3.69 -15.69
N SER A 186 26.74 -4.70 -16.29
CA SER A 186 26.18 -6.06 -16.39
C SER A 186 25.87 -6.68 -15.03
N ASP A 187 26.71 -6.43 -14.04
CA ASP A 187 26.57 -7.02 -12.70
C ASP A 187 25.42 -6.36 -11.95
N LEU A 188 25.26 -5.03 -12.11
CA LEU A 188 24.13 -4.27 -11.57
C LEU A 188 22.81 -4.73 -12.21
N LEU A 189 22.80 -4.90 -13.53
CA LEU A 189 21.64 -5.41 -14.26
C LEU A 189 21.23 -6.81 -13.80
N HIS A 190 22.22 -7.69 -13.62
CA HIS A 190 21.98 -9.04 -13.12
C HIS A 190 21.44 -9.03 -11.68
N ALA A 191 22.01 -8.23 -10.78
CA ALA A 191 21.56 -8.11 -9.39
C ALA A 191 20.11 -7.62 -9.28
N LEU A 192 19.67 -6.74 -10.19
CA LEU A 192 18.34 -6.13 -10.20
C LEU A 192 17.31 -6.86 -11.06
N HIS A 193 17.67 -8.02 -11.61
CA HIS A 193 16.85 -8.75 -12.59
C HIS A 193 16.36 -7.85 -13.76
N THR A 194 17.16 -6.84 -14.12
CA THR A 194 16.84 -5.88 -15.19
C THR A 194 17.61 -6.23 -16.44
N THR A 195 16.93 -6.26 -17.59
CA THR A 195 17.52 -6.78 -18.84
C THR A 195 18.31 -5.74 -19.64
N THR A 196 18.10 -4.44 -19.40
CA THR A 196 18.70 -3.38 -20.22
C THR A 196 19.19 -2.20 -19.38
N ALA A 197 20.31 -1.60 -19.80
CA ALA A 197 20.83 -0.37 -19.21
C ALA A 197 19.83 0.79 -19.33
N VAL A 198 19.05 0.84 -20.40
CA VAL A 198 17.97 1.84 -20.57
C VAL A 198 16.89 1.66 -19.50
N GLY A 199 16.48 0.42 -19.21
CA GLY A 199 15.52 0.13 -18.14
C GLY A 199 16.03 0.57 -16.77
N LEU A 200 17.32 0.31 -16.49
CA LEU A 200 17.97 0.77 -15.26
C LEU A 200 17.99 2.30 -15.16
N SER A 201 18.41 2.99 -16.23
CA SER A 201 18.40 4.46 -16.28
C SER A 201 16.99 5.03 -16.10
N ASN A 202 15.98 4.42 -16.70
CA ASN A 202 14.59 4.85 -16.55
C ASN A 202 14.09 4.68 -15.10
N ARG A 203 14.43 3.57 -14.44
CA ARG A 203 14.11 3.33 -13.03
C ARG A 203 14.73 4.40 -12.13
N ILE A 204 16.03 4.67 -12.31
CA ILE A 204 16.74 5.73 -11.59
C ILE A 204 16.08 7.09 -11.85
N ASN A 205 15.84 7.45 -13.12
CA ASN A 205 15.27 8.73 -13.48
C ASN A 205 13.83 8.92 -12.94
N SER A 206 12.99 7.88 -12.98
CA SER A 206 11.64 7.91 -12.42
C SER A 206 11.68 8.14 -10.91
N GLN A 207 12.51 7.37 -10.20
CA GLN A 207 12.69 7.54 -8.76
C GLN A 207 13.21 8.94 -8.44
N ARG A 208 14.21 9.46 -9.17
CA ARG A 208 14.75 10.80 -8.93
C ARG A 208 13.75 11.91 -9.24
N HIS A 209 12.91 11.72 -10.25
CA HIS A 209 11.85 12.66 -10.59
C HIS A 209 10.82 12.76 -9.47
N GLU A 210 10.34 11.61 -8.98
CA GLU A 210 9.25 11.53 -7.99
C GLU A 210 9.74 11.83 -6.57
N ARG A 211 10.88 11.23 -6.19
CA ARG A 211 11.39 11.18 -4.80
C ARG A 211 12.60 12.07 -4.56
N GLY A 212 13.33 12.44 -5.61
CA GLY A 212 14.54 13.26 -5.50
C GLY A 212 15.80 12.49 -5.08
N PRO A 213 16.97 13.19 -4.99
CA PRO A 213 18.23 12.62 -4.54
C PRO A 213 18.26 12.37 -3.02
N ALA A 214 19.34 11.75 -2.52
CA ALA A 214 19.53 11.51 -1.10
C ALA A 214 19.42 12.82 -0.30
N GLY A 215 18.66 12.79 0.80
CA GLY A 215 18.36 13.97 1.61
C GLY A 215 17.20 14.85 1.11
N ASP A 216 16.57 14.55 -0.03
CA ASP A 216 15.41 15.30 -0.52
C ASP A 216 14.20 15.14 0.44
N PRO A 217 13.52 16.23 0.84
CA PRO A 217 12.36 16.18 1.73
C PRO A 217 11.22 15.29 1.21
N ARG A 218 11.09 15.12 -0.11
CA ARG A 218 10.05 14.27 -0.74
C ARG A 218 10.21 12.79 -0.39
N ARG A 219 11.37 12.38 0.10
CA ARG A 219 11.63 11.01 0.54
C ARG A 219 11.05 10.68 1.90
N THR A 220 10.64 11.68 2.68
CA THR A 220 10.06 11.43 4.02
C THR A 220 8.60 11.02 3.86
N PRO A 221 8.25 9.74 4.07
CA PRO A 221 6.88 9.30 3.90
C PRO A 221 6.03 9.88 5.02
N ARG A 222 4.85 10.37 4.66
CA ARG A 222 3.88 10.91 5.62
C ARG A 222 2.49 10.56 5.17
N GLN A 223 1.68 10.07 6.10
CA GLN A 223 0.25 9.92 5.88
C GLN A 223 -0.37 11.32 5.76
N GLN A 224 -1.09 11.54 4.67
CA GLN A 224 -1.82 12.78 4.41
C GLN A 224 -3.30 12.48 4.32
N PHE A 225 -4.10 13.41 4.85
CA PHE A 225 -5.55 13.33 4.82
C PHE A 225 -6.11 14.60 4.19
N SER A 226 -6.98 14.43 3.22
CA SER A 226 -7.76 15.55 2.69
C SER A 226 -8.91 15.84 3.66
N PRO A 227 -9.28 17.12 3.86
CA PRO A 227 -10.52 17.44 4.55
C PRO A 227 -11.69 16.76 3.82
N LEU A 228 -12.61 16.16 4.58
CA LEU A 228 -13.89 15.73 4.01
C LEU A 228 -14.69 16.99 3.68
N SER A 229 -14.89 17.24 2.38
CA SER A 229 -15.91 18.17 1.90
C SER A 229 -17.23 17.41 1.89
N ILE A 230 -18.00 17.51 2.97
CA ILE A 230 -19.37 16.95 3.08
C ILE A 230 -20.36 18.08 2.89
#